data_AF-A0A1J3F072-F1
#
_entry.id   AF-A0A1J3F072-F1
#
_cell.length_a   1.000
_cell.length_b   1.000
_cell.length_c   1.000
_cell.angle_alpha   90.00
_cell.angle_beta   90.00
_cell.angle_gamma   90.00
#
_symmetry.space_group_name_H-M   'P 1'
#
loop_
_entity.id
_entity.type
_entity.pdbx_description
1 polymer ?
#
loop_
_entity_poly.entity_id
_entity_poly.type
_entity_poly.pdbx_seq_one_letter_code
_entity_poly.pdbx_strand_id
1 'polypeptide(L)'
;MEPKLTHLCYCLILFLPLLSQYAIAKPPSSPNTSYGINFIESSCRTTRYPTLCVKCLAAFANKIRHNENRLAQTALAVTLVRVRSTKVYVANLTKAKSIKRREYLAVKDCVETLGDGLAMLAQSMREMKQVGRSGRDQDEFLWRLSNVETWVSAALTDETTCLDGFDGKVMDGMVKSAIRRRVVHVARVTSNALALVNRFAARHKS
;
A
#
# COMPACT_ATOMS: atom_id res chain seq x y z
N MET A 1 2.57 86.32 3.13
CA MET A 1 1.19 85.98 3.51
C MET A 1 1.02 84.48 3.31
N GLU A 2 1.16 83.71 4.38
CA GLU A 2 0.77 82.29 4.49
C GLU A 2 -0.75 82.16 4.25
N PRO A 3 -1.24 81.14 3.52
CA PRO A 3 -1.55 79.83 4.11
C PRO A 3 -1.26 78.65 3.13
N LYS A 4 -1.27 77.35 3.45
CA LYS A 4 -1.54 76.57 4.67
C LYS A 4 -0.89 75.20 4.49
N LEU A 5 -0.05 74.86 5.46
CA LEU A 5 0.69 73.62 5.68
C LEU A 5 -0.22 72.42 6.07
N THR A 6 -1.39 72.24 5.44
CA THR A 6 -2.40 71.25 5.87
C THR A 6 -2.65 70.09 4.90
N HIS A 7 -2.07 70.11 3.69
CA HIS A 7 -2.28 69.02 2.72
C HIS A 7 -1.18 67.95 2.69
N LEU A 8 0.01 68.20 3.25
CA LEU A 8 1.10 67.20 3.24
C LEU A 8 0.94 66.09 4.29
N CYS A 9 0.07 66.25 5.30
CA CYS A 9 -0.15 65.21 6.32
C CYS A 9 -1.08 64.07 5.85
N TYR A 10 -1.87 64.26 4.80
CA TYR A 10 -2.84 63.24 4.37
C TYR A 10 -2.26 62.17 3.44
N CYS A 11 -1.08 62.40 2.85
CA CYS A 11 -0.42 61.42 1.98
C CYS A 11 0.50 60.44 2.72
N LEU A 12 0.82 60.69 4.00
CA LEU A 12 1.75 59.88 4.79
C LEU A 12 1.07 58.90 5.77
N ILE A 13 -0.27 58.89 5.82
CA ILE A 13 -1.07 58.00 6.69
C ILE A 13 -1.86 56.97 5.84
N LEU A 14 -1.32 56.57 4.69
CA LEU A 14 -1.72 55.33 4.00
C LEU A 14 -0.58 54.31 4.10
N PHE A 15 -0.28 53.97 5.35
CA PHE A 15 0.05 52.65 5.86
C PHE A 15 0.71 51.67 4.87
N LEU A 16 2.03 51.52 4.98
CA LEU A 16 2.60 50.17 5.04
C LEU A 16 1.89 49.39 6.18
N PRO A 17 1.60 48.09 6.00
CA PRO A 17 2.52 47.14 5.40
C PRO A 17 1.91 46.23 4.30
N LEU A 18 2.63 46.09 3.20
CA LEU A 18 2.79 44.77 2.59
C LEU A 18 3.49 43.91 3.63
N LEU A 19 2.79 42.95 4.24
CA LEU A 19 3.31 41.64 4.63
C LEU A 19 2.22 40.85 5.36
N SER A 20 2.14 39.57 4.98
CA SER A 20 1.39 38.49 5.64
C SER A 20 -0.12 38.42 5.40
N GLN A 21 -0.48 37.99 4.18
CA GLN A 21 -1.51 36.96 4.07
C GLN A 21 -0.94 35.80 3.23
N TYR A 22 -0.04 35.02 3.83
CA TYR A 22 -0.02 33.60 3.50
C TYR A 22 -1.33 33.03 4.05
N ALA A 23 -2.40 33.14 3.25
CA ALA A 23 -3.49 32.21 3.41
C ALA A 23 -2.89 30.84 3.09
N ILE A 24 -2.57 30.06 4.13
CA ILE A 24 -2.43 28.62 3.97
C ILE A 24 -3.81 28.18 3.52
N ALA A 25 -4.03 28.15 2.20
CA ALA A 25 -5.19 27.55 1.61
C ALA A 25 -5.20 26.11 2.10
N LYS A 26 -6.06 25.83 3.08
CA LYS A 26 -6.34 24.46 3.51
C LYS A 26 -6.79 23.77 2.22
N PRO A 27 -6.07 22.74 1.73
CA PRO A 27 -6.44 22.12 0.47
C PRO A 27 -7.90 21.69 0.60
N PRO A 28 -8.76 22.01 -0.38
CA PRO A 28 -10.16 21.65 -0.28
C PRO A 28 -10.21 20.14 -0.08
N SER A 29 -10.74 19.70 1.07
CA SER A 29 -11.12 18.31 1.25
C SER A 29 -12.21 18.03 0.22
N SER A 30 -11.80 17.50 -0.92
CA SER A 30 -12.70 17.19 -2.03
C SER A 30 -13.83 16.32 -1.48
N PRO A 31 -15.11 16.67 -1.73
CA PRO A 31 -16.26 15.86 -1.27
C PRO A 31 -16.08 14.37 -1.62
N ASN A 32 -15.47 14.08 -2.77
CA ASN A 32 -15.18 12.73 -3.25
C ASN A 32 -14.17 11.94 -2.41
N THR A 33 -13.25 12.61 -1.70
CA THR A 33 -12.22 11.94 -0.88
C THR A 33 -12.84 11.34 0.37
N SER A 34 -13.77 12.03 1.03
CA SER A 34 -14.45 11.50 2.23
C SER A 34 -15.28 10.27 1.90
N TYR A 35 -16.02 10.27 0.78
CA TYR A 35 -16.78 9.10 0.34
C TYR A 35 -15.87 7.91 -0.02
N GLY A 36 -14.73 8.17 -0.68
CA GLY A 36 -13.75 7.14 -1.00
C GLY A 36 -13.11 6.52 0.25
N ILE A 37 -12.82 7.32 1.28
CA ILE A 37 -12.30 6.82 2.57
C ILE A 37 -13.34 5.94 3.25
N ASN A 38 -14.60 6.36 3.34
CA ASN A 38 -15.67 5.56 3.95
C ASN A 38 -15.89 4.21 3.21
N PHE A 39 -15.77 4.21 1.89
CA PHE A 39 -15.81 2.98 1.09
C PHE A 39 -14.62 2.05 1.39
N ILE A 40 -13.42 2.60 1.52
CA ILE A 40 -12.23 1.82 1.92
C ILE A 40 -12.41 1.25 3.33
N GLU A 41 -12.85 2.06 4.29
CA GLU A 41 -13.09 1.62 5.67
C GLU A 41 -14.09 0.47 5.73
N SER A 42 -15.25 0.62 5.07
CA SER A 42 -16.27 -0.43 5.04
C SER A 42 -15.76 -1.72 4.38
N SER A 43 -14.98 -1.60 3.32
CA SER A 43 -14.39 -2.76 2.65
C SER A 43 -13.29 -3.44 3.46
N CYS A 44 -12.50 -2.67 4.22
CA CYS A 44 -11.43 -3.18 5.07
C CYS A 44 -11.94 -3.84 6.36
N ARG A 45 -13.18 -3.58 6.80
CA ARG A 45 -13.75 -4.19 8.02
C ARG A 45 -13.80 -5.70 7.99
N THR A 46 -13.92 -6.31 6.81
CA THR A 46 -14.00 -7.76 6.65
C THR A 46 -12.63 -8.42 6.46
N THR A 47 -11.54 -7.65 6.48
CA THR A 47 -10.19 -8.20 6.32
C THR A 47 -9.60 -8.59 7.67
N ARG A 48 -8.57 -9.45 7.68
CA ARG A 48 -7.92 -9.90 8.91
C ARG A 48 -7.17 -8.80 9.65
N TYR A 49 -6.69 -7.77 8.93
CA TYR A 49 -5.97 -6.63 9.52
C TYR A 49 -6.60 -5.28 9.07
N PRO A 50 -7.79 -4.92 9.57
CA PRO A 50 -8.56 -3.77 9.06
C PRO A 50 -7.81 -2.44 9.15
N THR A 51 -7.21 -2.14 10.30
CA THR A 51 -6.46 -0.89 10.50
C THR A 51 -5.30 -0.75 9.53
N LEU A 52 -4.59 -1.86 9.25
CA LEU A 52 -3.50 -1.87 8.28
C LEU A 52 -4.04 -1.72 6.85
N CYS A 53 -5.15 -2.37 6.52
CA CYS A 53 -5.82 -2.24 5.23
C CYS A 53 -6.15 -0.77 4.93
N VAL A 54 -6.83 -0.08 5.86
CA VAL A 54 -7.19 1.33 5.72
C VAL A 54 -5.93 2.19 5.59
N LYS A 55 -4.95 1.99 6.48
CA LYS A 55 -3.68 2.75 6.44
C LYS A 55 -2.95 2.61 5.10
N CYS A 56 -2.99 1.44 4.49
CA CYS A 56 -2.36 1.17 3.21
C CYS A 56 -3.12 1.78 2.02
N LEU A 57 -4.44 1.99 2.13
CA LEU A 57 -5.30 2.32 1.00
C LEU A 57 -5.88 3.73 1.02
N ALA A 58 -5.99 4.38 2.19
CA ALA A 58 -6.64 5.69 2.34
C ALA A 58 -6.05 6.78 1.43
N ALA A 59 -4.73 6.79 1.24
CA ALA A 59 -4.05 7.72 0.34
C ALA A 59 -4.47 7.57 -1.14
N PHE A 60 -5.10 6.45 -1.49
CA PHE A 60 -5.60 6.15 -2.83
C PHE A 60 -7.11 6.31 -2.97
N ALA A 61 -7.80 6.91 -1.99
CA ALA A 61 -9.25 7.10 -2.00
C ALA A 61 -9.78 7.73 -3.30
N ASN A 62 -9.08 8.72 -3.85
CA ASN A 62 -9.47 9.37 -5.11
C ASN A 62 -9.34 8.43 -6.34
N LYS A 63 -8.38 7.50 -6.32
CA LYS A 63 -8.20 6.50 -7.38
C LYS A 63 -9.25 5.39 -7.26
N ILE A 64 -9.48 4.92 -6.04
CA ILE A 64 -10.40 3.83 -5.72
C ILE A 64 -11.86 4.28 -5.93
N ARG A 65 -12.23 5.47 -5.46
CA ARG A 65 -13.60 5.99 -5.38
C ARG A 65 -14.50 4.95 -4.68
N HIS A 66 -15.61 4.55 -5.30
CA HIS A 66 -16.51 3.51 -4.81
C HIS A 66 -16.54 2.32 -5.79
N ASN A 67 -15.36 1.86 -6.23
CA ASN A 67 -15.25 0.78 -7.22
C ASN A 67 -14.41 -0.37 -6.68
N GLU A 68 -15.02 -1.55 -6.56
CA GLU A 68 -14.38 -2.74 -5.96
C GLU A 68 -13.24 -3.30 -6.81
N ASN A 69 -13.36 -3.26 -8.14
CA ASN A 69 -12.27 -3.66 -9.03
C ASN A 69 -11.05 -2.75 -8.84
N ARG A 70 -11.26 -1.41 -8.79
CA ARG A 70 -10.19 -0.45 -8.51
C ARG A 70 -9.61 -0.62 -7.09
N LEU A 71 -10.43 -0.98 -6.11
CA LEU A 71 -9.99 -1.29 -4.75
C LEU A 71 -9.06 -2.50 -4.74
N ALA A 72 -9.47 -3.63 -5.33
CA ALA A 72 -8.66 -4.84 -5.42
C ALA A 72 -7.38 -4.63 -6.23
N GLN A 73 -7.44 -3.96 -7.39
CA GLN A 73 -6.24 -3.57 -8.15
C GLN A 73 -5.31 -2.67 -7.34
N THR A 74 -5.84 -1.72 -6.56
CA THR A 74 -4.99 -0.84 -5.74
C THR A 74 -4.35 -1.61 -4.59
N ALA A 75 -5.07 -2.53 -3.96
CA ALA A 75 -4.52 -3.41 -2.93
C ALA A 75 -3.37 -4.26 -3.46
N LEU A 76 -3.55 -4.93 -4.60
CA LEU A 76 -2.48 -5.69 -5.26
C LEU A 76 -1.27 -4.82 -5.60
N ALA A 77 -1.49 -3.59 -6.07
CA ALA A 77 -0.40 -2.68 -6.43
C ALA A 77 0.40 -2.25 -5.19
N VAL A 78 -0.29 -1.94 -4.09
CA VAL A 78 0.36 -1.64 -2.81
C VAL A 78 1.16 -2.85 -2.32
N THR A 79 0.58 -4.05 -2.36
CA THR A 79 1.26 -5.29 -1.98
C THR A 79 2.53 -5.51 -2.80
N LEU A 80 2.47 -5.42 -4.13
CA LEU A 80 3.62 -5.54 -5.03
C LEU A 80 4.79 -4.62 -4.63
N VAL A 81 4.49 -3.34 -4.38
CA VAL A 81 5.50 -2.36 -3.97
C VAL A 81 6.11 -2.73 -2.61
N ARG A 82 5.28 -3.18 -1.66
CA ARG A 82 5.72 -3.54 -0.31
C ARG A 82 6.58 -4.82 -0.30
N VAL A 83 6.21 -5.84 -1.10
CA VAL A 83 7.00 -7.08 -1.25
C VAL A 83 8.33 -6.77 -1.89
N ARG A 84 8.34 -6.01 -3.00
CA ARG A 84 9.59 -5.60 -3.66
C ARG A 84 10.52 -4.85 -2.72
N SER A 85 9.98 -3.88 -1.97
CA SER A 85 10.76 -3.13 -0.96
C SER A 85 11.29 -4.04 0.14
N THR A 86 10.48 -4.99 0.61
CA THR A 86 10.88 -5.97 1.63
C THR A 86 11.98 -6.89 1.12
N LYS A 87 11.86 -7.43 -0.10
CA LYS A 87 12.90 -8.25 -0.74
C LYS A 87 14.24 -7.53 -0.80
N VAL A 88 14.25 -6.27 -1.24
CA VAL A 88 15.47 -5.44 -1.27
C VAL A 88 16.04 -5.22 0.12
N TYR A 89 15.18 -4.93 1.11
CA TYR A 89 15.61 -4.78 2.49
C TYR A 89 16.26 -6.07 3.03
N VAL A 90 15.62 -7.22 2.83
CA VAL A 90 16.14 -8.52 3.26
C VAL A 90 17.47 -8.82 2.59
N ALA A 91 17.60 -8.58 1.27
CA ALA A 91 18.85 -8.78 0.54
C ALA A 91 20.01 -7.95 1.13
N ASN A 92 19.74 -6.72 1.60
CA ASN A 92 20.75 -5.87 2.23
C ASN A 92 21.21 -6.36 3.61
N LEU A 93 20.48 -7.25 4.28
CA LEU A 93 20.92 -7.83 5.55
C LEU A 93 22.16 -8.73 5.40
N THR A 94 22.43 -9.23 4.18
CA THR A 94 23.68 -9.95 3.88
C THR A 94 24.95 -9.13 4.17
N LYS A 95 24.82 -7.79 4.20
CA LYS A 95 25.93 -6.85 4.45
C LYS A 95 26.13 -6.53 5.94
N ALA A 96 25.37 -7.15 6.84
CA ALA A 96 25.54 -6.93 8.27
C ALA A 96 26.92 -7.41 8.75
N LYS A 97 27.63 -6.57 9.52
CA LYS A 97 29.03 -6.80 9.96
C LYS A 97 29.28 -8.14 10.67
N SER A 98 28.25 -8.75 11.27
CA SER A 98 28.37 -9.98 12.06
C SER A 98 27.33 -11.03 11.69
N ILE A 99 26.98 -11.12 10.40
CA ILE A 99 26.05 -12.15 9.93
C ILE A 99 26.70 -13.55 10.01
N LYS A 100 26.01 -14.49 10.65
CA LYS A 100 26.46 -15.89 10.70
C LYS A 100 26.25 -16.55 9.34
N ARG A 101 27.09 -17.53 8.98
CA ARG A 101 26.96 -18.27 7.71
C ARG A 101 25.55 -18.83 7.48
N ARG A 102 24.92 -19.35 8.53
CA ARG A 102 23.54 -19.88 8.46
C ARG A 102 22.48 -18.80 8.23
N GLU A 103 22.64 -17.64 8.86
CA GLU A 103 21.75 -16.49 8.66
C GLU A 103 21.88 -15.94 7.25
N TYR A 104 23.10 -15.91 6.71
CA TYR A 104 23.34 -15.52 5.32
C TYR A 104 22.62 -16.46 4.33
N LEU A 105 22.68 -17.77 4.55
CA LEU A 105 21.96 -18.74 3.71
C LEU A 105 20.44 -18.54 3.80
N ALA A 106 19.89 -18.49 5.02
CA ALA A 106 18.47 -18.23 5.21
C ALA A 106 18.01 -16.88 4.62
N VAL A 107 18.88 -15.85 4.63
CA VAL A 107 18.60 -14.57 3.96
C VAL A 107 18.51 -14.75 2.45
N LYS A 108 19.40 -15.54 1.83
CA LYS A 108 19.37 -15.82 0.40
C LYS A 108 18.09 -16.58 0.01
N ASP A 109 17.72 -17.60 0.79
CA ASP A 109 16.50 -18.39 0.57
C ASP A 109 15.24 -17.52 0.75
N CYS A 110 15.23 -16.63 1.75
CA CYS A 110 14.12 -15.68 1.91
C CYS A 110 14.04 -14.68 0.73
N VAL A 111 15.16 -14.24 0.16
CA VAL A 111 15.14 -13.35 -1.02
C VAL A 111 14.58 -14.06 -2.25
N GLU A 112 14.84 -15.35 -2.40
CA GLU A 112 14.32 -16.18 -3.48
C GLU A 112 12.81 -16.36 -3.34
N THR A 113 12.33 -16.85 -2.19
CA THR A 113 10.89 -17.02 -1.90
C THR A 113 10.11 -15.70 -2.01
N LEU A 114 10.61 -14.59 -1.45
CA LEU A 114 9.99 -13.27 -1.67
C LEU A 114 10.02 -12.83 -3.15
N GLY A 115 10.97 -13.34 -3.93
CA GLY A 115 11.05 -13.16 -5.38
C GLY A 115 9.95 -13.89 -6.13
N ASP A 116 9.71 -15.14 -5.77
CA ASP A 116 8.65 -15.96 -6.36
C ASP A 116 7.27 -15.39 -6.03
N GLY A 117 7.03 -15.03 -4.76
CA GLY A 117 5.81 -14.36 -4.34
C GLY A 117 5.59 -13.02 -5.06
N LEU A 118 6.66 -12.25 -5.31
CA LEU A 118 6.58 -11.03 -6.11
C LEU A 118 6.17 -11.32 -7.57
N ALA A 119 6.69 -12.40 -8.16
CA ALA A 119 6.33 -12.82 -9.50
C ALA A 119 4.85 -13.23 -9.57
N MET A 120 4.38 -14.03 -8.61
CA MET A 120 2.97 -14.45 -8.48
C MET A 120 2.03 -13.25 -8.37
N LEU A 121 2.34 -12.29 -7.48
CA LEU A 121 1.57 -11.04 -7.36
C LEU A 121 1.54 -10.24 -8.67
N ALA A 122 2.62 -10.27 -9.45
CA ALA A 122 2.65 -9.60 -10.74
C ALA A 122 1.77 -10.32 -11.77
N GLN A 123 1.65 -11.64 -11.70
CA GLN A 123 0.68 -12.41 -12.49
C GLN A 123 -0.75 -12.06 -12.07
N SER A 124 -1.03 -12.04 -10.77
CA SER A 124 -2.34 -11.63 -10.21
C SER A 124 -2.76 -10.25 -10.71
N MET A 125 -1.84 -9.29 -10.72
CA MET A 125 -2.11 -7.94 -11.23
C MET A 125 -2.44 -7.93 -12.73
N ARG A 126 -1.82 -8.80 -13.55
CA ARG A 126 -2.13 -8.89 -14.98
C ARG A 126 -3.54 -9.42 -15.19
N GLU A 127 -3.91 -10.49 -14.51
CA GLU A 127 -5.27 -11.06 -14.58
C GLU A 127 -6.31 -10.07 -14.08
N MET A 128 -6.09 -9.45 -12.91
CA MET A 128 -7.02 -8.48 -12.33
C MET A 128 -7.30 -7.29 -13.26
N LYS A 129 -6.31 -6.86 -14.07
CA LYS A 129 -6.52 -5.80 -15.07
C LYS A 129 -7.40 -6.27 -16.24
N GLN A 130 -7.33 -7.55 -16.60
CA GLN A 130 -8.18 -8.12 -17.64
C GLN A 130 -9.60 -8.36 -17.16
N VAL A 131 -9.80 -8.68 -15.88
CA VAL A 131 -11.14 -8.83 -15.28
C VAL A 131 -12.02 -7.58 -15.50
N GLY A 132 -11.44 -6.37 -15.51
CA GLY A 132 -12.17 -5.14 -15.85
C GLY A 132 -12.52 -4.98 -17.34
N ARG A 133 -12.05 -5.87 -18.20
CA ARG A 133 -12.17 -5.84 -19.68
C ARG A 133 -12.86 -7.07 -20.25
N SER A 134 -13.06 -8.14 -19.47
CA SER A 134 -13.58 -9.46 -19.90
C SER A 134 -15.03 -9.48 -20.44
N GLY A 135 -15.65 -8.32 -20.71
CA GLY A 135 -16.95 -8.28 -21.36
C GLY A 135 -18.06 -8.96 -20.55
N ARG A 136 -18.91 -9.75 -21.24
CA ARG A 136 -20.07 -10.46 -20.66
C ARG A 136 -19.82 -11.95 -20.43
N ASP A 137 -18.60 -12.45 -20.67
CA ASP A 137 -18.25 -13.85 -20.42
C ASP A 137 -17.99 -14.07 -18.93
N GLN A 138 -19.00 -14.61 -18.28
CA GLN A 138 -19.00 -14.87 -16.84
C GLN A 138 -17.98 -15.95 -16.45
N ASP A 139 -17.78 -16.95 -17.30
CA ASP A 139 -16.87 -18.06 -17.02
C ASP A 139 -15.42 -17.61 -17.14
N GLU A 140 -15.10 -16.82 -18.18
CA GLU A 140 -13.79 -16.19 -18.32
C GLU A 140 -13.50 -15.27 -17.11
N PHE A 141 -14.47 -14.45 -16.71
CA PHE A 141 -14.36 -13.55 -15.56
C PHE A 141 -14.01 -14.32 -14.28
N LEU A 142 -14.74 -15.39 -13.97
CA LEU A 142 -14.53 -16.20 -12.76
C LEU A 142 -13.21 -16.98 -12.81
N TRP A 143 -12.84 -17.51 -13.97
CA TRP A 143 -11.57 -18.20 -14.17
C TRP A 143 -10.38 -17.26 -13.93
N ARG A 144 -10.42 -16.03 -14.45
CA ARG A 144 -9.37 -15.04 -14.19
C ARG A 144 -9.27 -14.69 -12.71
N LEU A 145 -10.40 -14.52 -12.02
CA LEU A 145 -10.38 -14.25 -10.58
C LEU A 145 -9.82 -15.41 -9.77
N SER A 146 -10.11 -16.67 -10.11
CA SER A 146 -9.53 -17.81 -9.39
C SER A 146 -8.00 -17.86 -9.53
N ASN A 147 -7.46 -17.48 -10.69
CA ASN A 147 -6.01 -17.32 -10.88
C ASN A 147 -5.44 -16.21 -9.96
N VAL A 148 -6.12 -15.07 -9.87
CA VAL A 148 -5.73 -13.98 -8.95
C VAL A 148 -5.69 -14.49 -7.52
N GLU A 149 -6.76 -15.14 -7.05
CA GLU A 149 -6.86 -15.70 -5.68
C GLU A 149 -5.74 -16.70 -5.39
N THR A 150 -5.48 -17.62 -6.32
CA THR A 150 -4.45 -18.66 -6.21
C THR A 150 -3.06 -18.05 -6.05
N TRP A 151 -2.69 -17.13 -6.95
CA TRP A 151 -1.35 -16.56 -6.95
C TRP A 151 -1.11 -15.58 -5.79
N VAL A 152 -2.13 -14.84 -5.34
CA VAL A 152 -1.98 -14.02 -4.12
C VAL A 152 -1.83 -14.91 -2.89
N SER A 153 -2.54 -16.03 -2.83
CA SER A 153 -2.41 -17.01 -1.74
C SER A 153 -1.02 -17.65 -1.75
N ALA A 154 -0.49 -18.01 -2.93
CA ALA A 154 0.87 -18.52 -3.08
C ALA A 154 1.91 -17.50 -2.59
N ALA A 155 1.77 -16.22 -2.96
CA ALA A 155 2.68 -15.17 -2.48
C ALA A 155 2.66 -15.01 -0.94
N LEU A 156 1.49 -15.18 -0.31
CA LEU A 156 1.38 -15.18 1.15
C LEU A 156 2.06 -16.39 1.79
N THR A 157 1.98 -17.56 1.14
CA THR A 157 2.71 -18.77 1.55
C THR A 157 4.22 -18.52 1.45
N ASP A 158 4.71 -17.96 0.34
CA ASP A 158 6.14 -17.67 0.16
C ASP A 158 6.68 -16.70 1.21
N GLU A 159 5.90 -15.68 1.58
CA GLU A 159 6.23 -14.77 2.69
C GLU A 159 6.31 -15.52 4.03
N THR A 160 5.45 -16.51 4.24
CA THR A 160 5.48 -17.36 5.44
C THR A 160 6.68 -18.31 5.43
N THR A 161 6.97 -18.94 4.30
CA THR A 161 8.15 -19.80 4.12
C THR A 161 9.46 -19.04 4.37
N CYS A 162 9.55 -17.77 3.94
CA CYS A 162 10.68 -16.91 4.31
C CYS A 162 10.83 -16.81 5.85
N LEU A 163 9.73 -16.66 6.60
CA LEU A 163 9.77 -16.58 8.07
C LEU A 163 10.22 -17.89 8.70
N ASP A 164 9.71 -19.01 8.20
CA ASP A 164 10.02 -20.36 8.69
C ASP A 164 11.51 -20.69 8.54
N GLY A 165 12.18 -20.13 7.52
CA GLY A 165 13.64 -20.24 7.34
C GLY A 165 14.48 -19.64 8.49
N PHE A 166 13.86 -18.88 9.41
CA PHE A 166 14.50 -18.31 10.59
C PHE A 166 13.98 -18.89 11.91
N ASP A 167 13.25 -19.99 11.88
CA ASP A 167 12.74 -20.61 13.10
C ASP A 167 13.83 -21.29 13.95
N GLY A 168 13.50 -21.49 15.23
CA GLY A 168 14.40 -22.07 16.22
C GLY A 168 15.36 -21.08 16.88
N LYS A 169 15.87 -21.46 18.07
CA LYS A 169 16.77 -20.63 18.90
C LYS A 169 18.11 -20.34 18.24
N VAL A 170 18.55 -21.24 17.37
CA VAL A 170 19.84 -21.12 16.67
C VAL A 170 19.88 -19.96 15.67
N MET A 171 18.71 -19.45 15.28
CA MET A 171 18.53 -18.28 14.41
C MET A 171 18.26 -17.00 15.19
N ASP A 172 18.23 -17.05 16.53
CA ASP A 172 17.95 -15.87 17.34
C ASP A 172 19.05 -14.82 17.19
N GLY A 173 18.63 -13.57 16.99
CA GLY A 173 19.52 -12.46 16.74
C GLY A 173 18.85 -11.31 15.98
N MET A 174 19.68 -10.34 15.61
CA MET A 174 19.25 -9.12 14.93
C MET A 174 18.68 -9.41 13.53
N VAL A 175 19.24 -10.38 12.79
CA VAL A 175 18.80 -10.72 11.43
C VAL A 175 17.37 -11.27 11.44
N LYS A 176 17.10 -12.32 12.22
CA LYS A 176 15.75 -12.88 12.41
C LYS A 176 14.74 -11.81 12.84
N SER A 177 15.11 -10.99 13.82
CA SER A 177 14.25 -9.91 14.32
C SER A 177 13.93 -8.87 13.24
N ALA A 178 14.91 -8.49 12.43
CA ALA A 178 14.76 -7.55 11.33
C ALA A 178 13.86 -8.08 10.21
N ILE A 179 14.05 -9.35 9.82
CA ILE A 179 13.26 -10.03 8.79
C ILE A 179 11.84 -10.21 9.26
N ARG A 180 11.63 -10.81 10.45
CA ARG A 180 10.30 -11.04 11.01
C ARG A 180 9.45 -9.77 11.03
N ARG A 181 10.03 -8.64 11.46
CA ARG A 181 9.30 -7.35 11.46
C ARG A 181 8.82 -6.92 10.07
N ARG A 182 9.65 -7.07 9.04
CA ARG A 182 9.31 -6.64 7.67
C ARG A 182 8.40 -7.64 6.96
N VAL A 183 8.71 -8.92 7.07
CA VAL A 183 8.02 -9.97 6.35
C VAL A 183 6.63 -10.24 6.95
N VAL A 184 6.48 -10.23 8.28
CA VAL A 184 5.14 -10.27 8.89
C VAL A 184 4.31 -9.06 8.47
N HIS A 185 4.93 -7.86 8.37
CA HIS A 185 4.19 -6.69 7.94
C HIS A 185 3.65 -6.86 6.51
N VAL A 186 4.47 -7.33 5.57
CA VAL A 186 4.01 -7.52 4.19
C VAL A 186 3.02 -8.68 4.06
N ALA A 187 3.21 -9.78 4.79
CA ALA A 187 2.22 -10.87 4.88
C ALA A 187 0.83 -10.40 5.31
N ARG A 188 0.76 -9.46 6.25
CA ARG A 188 -0.51 -8.83 6.65
C ARG A 188 -1.13 -7.98 5.54
N VAL A 189 -0.31 -7.30 4.74
CA VAL A 189 -0.78 -6.52 3.58
C VAL A 189 -1.27 -7.45 2.47
N THR A 190 -0.53 -8.52 2.17
CA THR A 190 -0.90 -9.56 1.20
C THR A 190 -2.20 -10.26 1.60
N SER A 191 -2.35 -10.63 2.87
CA SER A 191 -3.59 -11.21 3.42
C SER A 191 -4.80 -10.27 3.27
N ASN A 192 -4.62 -8.97 3.50
CA ASN A 192 -5.70 -7.99 3.26
C ASN A 192 -6.04 -7.86 1.77
N ALA A 193 -5.05 -7.87 0.88
CA ALA A 193 -5.28 -7.81 -0.56
C ALA A 193 -6.06 -9.05 -1.05
N LEU A 194 -5.69 -10.25 -0.57
CA LEU A 194 -6.43 -11.49 -0.85
C LEU A 194 -7.90 -11.37 -0.42
N ALA A 195 -8.15 -10.89 0.80
CA ALA A 195 -9.52 -10.72 1.30
C ALA A 195 -10.36 -9.76 0.42
N LEU A 196 -9.75 -8.69 -0.08
CA LEU A 196 -10.42 -7.74 -0.97
C LEU A 196 -10.70 -8.33 -2.36
N VAL A 197 -9.78 -9.15 -2.90
CA VAL A 197 -9.98 -9.91 -4.15
C VAL A 197 -11.12 -10.90 -3.98
N ASN A 198 -11.11 -11.71 -2.92
CA ASN A 198 -12.15 -12.71 -2.66
C ASN A 198 -13.53 -12.06 -2.50
N ARG A 199 -13.60 -10.90 -1.83
CA ARG A 199 -14.84 -10.12 -1.70
C ARG A 199 -15.35 -9.63 -3.04
N PHE A 200 -14.46 -9.17 -3.92
CA PHE A 200 -14.82 -8.78 -5.28
C PHE A 200 -15.35 -9.98 -6.07
N ALA A 201 -14.69 -11.14 -6.01
CA ALA A 201 -15.15 -12.36 -6.67
C ALA A 201 -16.52 -12.83 -6.18
N ALA A 202 -16.74 -12.85 -4.86
CA ALA A 202 -18.00 -13.30 -4.27
C ALA A 202 -19.21 -12.48 -4.73
N ARG A 203 -19.04 -11.17 -4.95
CA ARG A 203 -20.11 -10.27 -5.42
C ARG A 203 -20.48 -10.42 -6.89
N HIS A 204 -19.67 -11.16 -7.64
CA HIS A 204 -19.87 -11.37 -9.08
C HIS A 204 -20.13 -12.83 -9.41
N LYS A 205 -20.25 -13.72 -8.42
CA LYS A 205 -20.72 -15.11 -8.59
C LYS A 205 -22.25 -15.23 -8.61
N SER A 206 -22.97 -14.09 -8.52
CA SER A 206 -24.43 -13.98 -8.37
C SER A 206 -25.11 -13.80 -9.71
#